data_AF-A0A973U3F0-F1
#
_entry.id   AF-A0A973U3F0-F1
#
_cell.length_a   1.000
_cell.length_b   1.000
_cell.length_c   1.000
_cell.angle_alpha   90.00
_cell.angle_beta   90.00
_cell.angle_gamma   90.00
#
_symmetry.space_group_name_H-M   'P 1'
#
loop_
_entity.id
_entity.type
_entity.pdbx_description
1 polymer ?
#
loop_
_entity_poly.entity_id
_entity_poly.type
_entity_poly.pdbx_seq_one_letter_code
_entity_poly.pdbx_strand_id
1 'polypeptide(L)'
;MFQILSIEAAAEASLESGELAQRVAGLKRALRLLEPSGGGPSCDAEEFEAIEFASEGARRCFDSRSERIIGEAAAGLEAVVSVRGAGQEPHSAAVDLVAEAIRSGLASLDELIRR
;
A
#
# COMPACT_ATOMS: atom_id res chain seq x y z
N MET A 1 2.79 38.08 -15.27
CA MET A 1 3.05 37.60 -13.90
C MET A 1 2.07 36.45 -13.63
N PHE A 2 2.34 35.25 -14.16
CA PHE A 2 1.40 34.11 -14.12
C PHE A 2 2.09 32.73 -13.98
N GLN A 3 3.40 32.66 -13.73
CA GLN A 3 4.15 31.40 -13.75
C GLN A 3 4.49 30.81 -12.37
N ILE A 4 4.23 31.50 -11.27
CA ILE A 4 4.57 31.00 -9.92
C ILE A 4 3.51 30.00 -9.42
N LEU A 5 2.23 30.28 -9.67
CA LEU A 5 1.11 29.41 -9.23
C LEU A 5 1.11 28.01 -9.88
N SER A 6 1.69 27.85 -11.07
CA SER A 6 1.73 26.56 -11.77
C SER A 6 2.82 25.61 -11.26
N ILE A 7 3.87 26.14 -10.62
CA ILE A 7 4.98 25.32 -10.10
C ILE A 7 4.59 24.69 -8.77
N GLU A 8 3.92 25.43 -7.90
CA GLU A 8 3.44 24.93 -6.61
C GLU A 8 2.38 23.83 -6.79
N ALA A 9 1.41 24.02 -7.68
CA ALA A 9 0.38 23.02 -7.97
C ALA A 9 0.96 21.71 -8.56
N ALA A 10 1.98 21.80 -9.42
CA ALA A 10 2.65 20.62 -9.96
C ALA A 10 3.51 19.90 -8.92
N ALA A 11 4.16 20.65 -8.03
CA ALA A 11 4.93 20.08 -6.92
C ALA A 11 4.01 19.38 -5.90
N GLU A 12 2.89 20.00 -5.54
CA GLU A 12 1.90 19.43 -4.62
C GLU A 12 1.28 18.15 -5.19
N ALA A 13 0.85 18.15 -6.45
CA ALA A 13 0.35 16.94 -7.12
C ALA A 13 1.41 15.82 -7.19
N SER A 14 2.69 16.17 -7.38
CA SER A 14 3.78 15.18 -7.39
C SER A 14 4.03 14.57 -6.01
N LEU A 15 3.94 15.39 -4.94
CA LEU A 15 4.07 14.92 -3.55
C LEU A 15 2.91 14.01 -3.16
N GLU A 16 1.68 14.39 -3.50
CA GLU A 16 0.48 13.58 -3.28
C GLU A 16 0.59 12.24 -4.01
N SER A 17 1.01 12.27 -5.28
CA SER A 17 1.20 11.04 -6.06
C SER A 17 2.28 10.13 -5.45
N GLY A 18 3.38 10.73 -4.96
CA GLY A 18 4.43 10.02 -4.23
C GLY A 18 3.95 9.36 -2.93
N GLU A 19 3.04 10.00 -2.19
CA GLU A 19 2.47 9.43 -0.97
C GLU A 19 1.60 8.18 -1.29
N LEU A 20 0.77 8.27 -2.33
CA LEU A 20 -0.10 7.16 -2.74
C LEU A 20 0.73 5.93 -3.18
N ALA A 21 1.79 6.19 -3.94
CA ALA A 21 2.78 5.19 -4.32
C ALA A 21 3.41 4.51 -3.11
N GLN A 22 3.80 5.30 -2.10
CA GLN A 22 4.41 4.79 -0.87
C GLN A 22 3.46 3.89 -0.07
N ARG A 23 2.16 4.21 -0.03
CA ARG A 23 1.14 3.37 0.62
C ARG A 23 1.05 1.99 -0.04
N VAL A 24 0.97 1.94 -1.37
CA VAL A 24 0.96 0.67 -2.12
C VAL A 24 2.26 -0.10 -1.93
N ALA A 25 3.41 0.59 -1.96
CA ALA A 25 4.71 -0.02 -1.70
C ALA A 25 4.80 -0.64 -0.30
N GLY A 26 4.29 0.05 0.72
CA GLY A 26 4.23 -0.43 2.10
C GLY A 26 3.44 -1.73 2.24
N LEU A 27 2.26 -1.81 1.63
CA LEU A 27 1.43 -3.01 1.62
C LEU A 27 2.09 -4.19 0.90
N LYS A 28 2.77 -3.95 -0.24
CA LYS A 28 3.55 -5.00 -0.93
C LYS A 28 4.70 -5.53 -0.07
N ARG A 29 5.39 -4.64 0.68
CA ARG A 29 6.43 -5.06 1.64
C ARG A 29 5.85 -5.87 2.79
N ALA A 30 4.72 -5.46 3.34
CA ALA A 30 4.00 -6.18 4.39
C ALA A 30 3.67 -7.63 3.96
N LEU A 31 3.17 -7.80 2.73
CA LEU A 31 2.85 -9.12 2.19
C LEU A 31 4.10 -10.04 2.12
N ARG A 32 5.25 -9.52 1.70
CA ARG A 32 6.51 -10.29 1.65
C ARG A 32 7.00 -10.76 3.03
N LEU A 33 6.73 -10.01 4.10
CA LEU A 33 7.09 -10.41 5.47
C LEU A 33 6.26 -11.62 5.95
N LEU A 34 5.06 -11.79 5.38
CA LEU A 34 4.16 -12.90 5.66
C LEU A 34 4.45 -14.10 4.73
N GLU A 35 4.90 -13.86 3.50
CA GLU A 35 5.14 -14.88 2.47
C GLU A 35 6.58 -14.84 1.89
N PRO A 36 7.57 -15.37 2.61
CA PRO A 36 8.97 -15.30 2.19
C PRO A 36 9.35 -16.17 0.97
N SER A 37 8.47 -17.09 0.53
CA SER A 37 8.67 -17.94 -0.65
C SER A 37 8.27 -17.29 -1.98
N GLY A 38 7.75 -16.05 -1.96
CA GLY A 38 7.38 -15.28 -3.15
C GLY A 38 8.60 -14.80 -3.94
N GLY A 39 9.20 -15.67 -4.74
CA GLY A 39 10.22 -15.29 -5.72
C GLY A 39 9.66 -14.33 -6.77
N GLY A 40 10.18 -13.09 -6.81
CA GLY A 40 9.83 -12.10 -7.82
C GLY A 40 10.63 -10.81 -7.63
N PRO A 41 10.95 -10.07 -8.72
CA PRO A 41 11.99 -9.04 -8.75
C PRO A 41 11.84 -7.94 -7.71
N SER A 42 12.98 -7.33 -7.39
CA SER A 42 13.19 -6.28 -6.41
C SER A 42 12.07 -5.24 -6.45
N CYS A 43 11.55 -4.85 -5.29
CA CYS A 43 10.98 -3.50 -5.23
C CYS A 43 12.16 -2.57 -5.06
N ASP A 44 12.94 -2.45 -6.13
CA ASP A 44 13.68 -1.22 -6.33
C ASP A 44 12.59 -0.14 -6.33
N ALA A 45 12.87 0.97 -5.68
CA ALA A 45 12.03 2.16 -5.72
C ALA A 45 12.02 2.77 -7.14
N GLU A 46 11.91 1.94 -8.17
CA GLU A 46 11.71 2.33 -9.55
C GLU A 46 10.25 2.75 -9.67
N GLU A 47 10.09 4.07 -9.71
CA GLU A 47 8.97 4.82 -10.28
C GLU A 47 7.63 4.08 -10.18
N PHE A 48 6.94 4.29 -9.06
CA PHE A 48 5.51 4.46 -9.25
C PHE A 48 5.36 5.70 -10.13
N GLU A 49 5.07 5.47 -11.41
CA GLU A 49 4.46 6.47 -12.28
C GLU A 49 3.34 7.14 -11.49
N ALA A 50 3.13 8.43 -11.75
CA ALA A 50 2.12 9.19 -11.04
C ALA A 50 0.79 8.40 -11.03
N ILE A 51 0.30 8.08 -9.83
CA ILE A 51 -0.99 7.41 -9.69
C ILE A 51 -2.06 8.43 -10.10
N GLU A 52 -2.58 8.24 -11.32
CA GLU A 52 -3.71 8.99 -11.83
C GLU A 52 -5.02 8.28 -11.49
N PHE A 53 -6.04 9.05 -11.16
CA PHE A 53 -7.39 8.55 -10.91
C PHE A 53 -8.33 9.16 -11.95
N ALA A 54 -9.32 8.41 -12.44
CA ALA A 54 -10.33 8.99 -13.33
C ALA A 54 -11.22 10.08 -12.70
N SER A 55 -11.27 10.19 -11.37
CA SER A 55 -12.03 11.25 -10.69
C SER A 55 -11.58 11.49 -9.24
N GLU A 56 -11.95 12.66 -8.69
CA GLU A 56 -11.81 12.96 -7.26
C GLU A 56 -12.60 11.97 -6.37
N GLY A 57 -13.71 11.41 -6.88
CA GLY A 57 -14.46 10.35 -6.21
C GLY A 57 -13.65 9.06 -6.08
N ALA A 58 -12.93 8.66 -7.13
CA ALA A 58 -12.04 7.50 -7.10
C ALA A 58 -10.87 7.73 -6.13
N ARG A 59 -10.31 8.95 -6.11
CA ARG A 59 -9.26 9.34 -5.14
C ARG A 59 -9.73 9.24 -3.69
N ARG A 60 -10.90 9.80 -3.34
CA ARG A 60 -11.47 9.67 -1.98
C ARG A 60 -11.73 8.22 -1.57
N CYS A 61 -12.21 7.39 -2.52
CA CYS A 61 -12.37 5.96 -2.29
C CYS A 61 -11.02 5.27 -2.06
N PHE A 62 -10.00 5.63 -2.82
CA PHE A 62 -8.64 5.12 -2.64
C PHE A 62 -8.11 5.48 -1.26
N ASP A 63 -8.19 6.75 -0.86
CA ASP A 63 -7.70 7.22 0.44
C ASP A 63 -8.33 6.43 1.59
N SER A 64 -9.66 6.42 1.65
CA SER A 64 -10.40 5.71 2.71
C SER A 64 -10.12 4.20 2.73
N ARG A 65 -10.03 3.56 1.56
CA ARG A 65 -9.70 2.12 1.49
C ARG A 65 -8.26 1.86 1.89
N SER A 66 -7.33 2.68 1.42
CA SER A 66 -5.90 2.54 1.70
C SER A 66 -5.63 2.66 3.20
N GLU A 67 -6.22 3.64 3.88
CA GLU A 67 -6.12 3.80 5.34
C GLU A 67 -6.64 2.56 6.09
N ARG A 68 -7.82 2.06 5.71
CA ARG A 68 -8.40 0.86 6.33
C ARG A 68 -7.48 -0.36 6.16
N ILE A 69 -7.02 -0.62 4.94
CA ILE A 69 -6.17 -1.78 4.64
C ILE A 69 -4.82 -1.65 5.37
N ILE A 70 -4.23 -0.45 5.42
CA ILE A 70 -2.98 -0.21 6.17
C ILE A 70 -3.19 -0.49 7.66
N GLY A 71 -4.31 -0.04 8.25
CA GLY A 71 -4.64 -0.31 9.65
C GLY A 71 -4.79 -1.82 9.93
N GLU A 72 -5.51 -2.54 9.07
CA GLU A 72 -5.68 -4.00 9.16
C GLU A 72 -4.33 -4.73 9.01
N ALA A 73 -3.51 -4.33 8.04
CA ALA A 73 -2.18 -4.89 7.81
C ALA A 73 -1.24 -4.66 9.00
N ALA A 74 -1.25 -3.45 9.58
CA ALA A 74 -0.44 -3.11 10.74
C ALA A 74 -0.82 -3.97 11.95
N ALA A 75 -2.12 -4.07 12.27
CA ALA A 75 -2.60 -4.90 13.38
C ALA A 75 -2.27 -6.38 13.18
N GLY A 76 -2.43 -6.91 11.96
CA GLY A 76 -2.08 -8.28 11.62
C GLY A 76 -0.59 -8.56 11.74
N LEU A 77 0.25 -7.66 11.24
CA LEU A 77 1.71 -7.76 11.37
C LEU A 77 2.17 -7.67 12.82
N GLU A 78 1.61 -6.76 13.61
CA GLU A 78 1.90 -6.65 15.04
C GLU A 78 1.58 -7.95 15.78
N ALA A 79 0.43 -8.58 15.49
CA ALA A 79 0.06 -9.86 16.07
C ALA A 79 1.07 -10.97 15.69
N VAL A 80 1.46 -11.07 14.42
CA VAL A 80 2.45 -12.04 13.93
C VAL A 80 3.82 -11.80 14.58
N VAL A 81 4.27 -10.55 14.64
CA VAL A 81 5.56 -10.17 15.26
C VAL A 81 5.55 -10.42 16.75
N SER A 82 4.44 -10.15 17.45
CA SER A 82 4.33 -10.39 18.90
C SER A 82 4.47 -11.88 19.22
N VAL A 83 3.86 -12.77 18.44
CA VAL A 83 3.98 -14.23 18.64
C VAL A 83 5.41 -14.69 18.38
N ARG A 84 6.05 -14.20 17.31
CA ARG A 84 7.46 -14.47 17.02
C ARG A 84 8.39 -13.94 18.12
N GLY A 85 8.11 -12.75 18.64
CA GLY A 85 8.85 -12.12 19.74
C GLY A 85 8.76 -12.89 21.05
N ALA A 86 7.69 -13.67 21.25
CA ALA A 86 7.56 -14.62 22.35
C ALA A 86 8.31 -15.95 22.11
N GLY A 87 9.05 -16.08 20.99
CA GLY A 87 9.76 -17.31 20.61
C GLY A 87 8.84 -18.41 20.08
N GLN A 88 7.61 -18.06 19.68
CA GLN A 88 6.63 -19.01 19.14
C GLN A 88 6.46 -18.81 17.63
N GLU A 89 6.06 -19.87 16.93
CA GLU A 89 5.67 -19.74 15.53
C GLU A 89 4.19 -19.34 15.44
N PRO A 90 3.85 -18.25 14.72
CA PRO A 90 2.48 -17.90 14.41
C PRO A 90 1.75 -19.03 13.71
N HIS A 91 0.46 -19.22 14.02
CA HIS A 91 -0.34 -20.22 13.34
C HIS A 91 -0.44 -19.89 11.84
N SER A 92 -0.11 -20.85 10.96
CA SER A 92 -0.06 -20.64 9.51
C SER A 92 -1.35 -20.05 8.94
N ALA A 93 -2.51 -20.60 9.32
CA ALA A 93 -3.81 -20.06 8.88
C ALA A 93 -4.04 -18.59 9.30
N ALA A 94 -3.47 -18.13 10.42
CA ALA A 94 -3.58 -16.72 10.82
C ALA A 94 -2.68 -15.82 9.96
N VAL A 95 -1.47 -16.28 9.64
CA VAL A 95 -0.56 -15.61 8.70
C VAL A 95 -1.20 -15.51 7.32
N ASP A 96 -1.80 -16.60 6.84
CA ASP A 96 -2.49 -16.67 5.54
C ASP A 96 -3.68 -15.72 5.48
N LEU A 97 -4.46 -15.59 6.56
CA LEU A 97 -5.58 -14.64 6.63
C LEU A 97 -5.12 -13.19 6.52
N VAL A 98 -4.02 -12.82 7.18
CA VAL A 98 -3.46 -11.46 7.08
C VAL A 98 -2.92 -11.23 5.66
N ALA A 99 -2.23 -12.21 5.09
CA ALA A 99 -1.72 -12.13 3.72
C ALA A 99 -2.87 -11.96 2.70
N GLU A 100 -3.96 -12.71 2.85
CA GLU A 100 -5.13 -12.61 1.99
C GLU A 100 -5.84 -11.27 2.11
N ALA A 101 -5.99 -10.73 3.33
CA ALA A 101 -6.55 -9.41 3.55
C ALA A 101 -5.73 -8.32 2.81
N ILE A 102 -4.40 -8.40 2.87
CA ILE A 102 -3.51 -7.47 2.17
C ILE A 102 -3.63 -7.64 0.64
N ARG A 103 -3.69 -8.87 0.13
CA ARG A 103 -3.89 -9.14 -1.32
C ARG A 103 -5.21 -8.58 -1.82
N SER A 104 -6.30 -8.88 -1.13
CA SER A 104 -7.64 -8.40 -1.47
C SER A 104 -7.69 -6.87 -1.45
N GLY A 105 -7.05 -6.26 -0.43
CA GLY A 105 -6.89 -4.81 -0.35
C GLY A 105 -6.13 -4.22 -1.53
N LEU A 106 -4.96 -4.78 -1.87
CA LEU A 106 -4.16 -4.34 -3.01
C LEU A 106 -4.91 -4.45 -4.35
N ALA A 107 -5.64 -5.55 -4.56
CA ALA A 107 -6.48 -5.72 -5.75
C ALA A 107 -7.59 -4.66 -5.82
N SER A 108 -8.24 -4.37 -4.69
CA SER A 108 -9.27 -3.32 -4.60
C SER A 108 -8.75 -1.92 -4.88
N LEU A 109 -7.49 -1.63 -4.51
CA LEU A 109 -6.83 -0.36 -4.82
C LEU A 109 -6.43 -0.27 -6.30
N ASP A 110 -5.91 -1.36 -6.87
CA ASP A 110 -5.53 -1.43 -8.29
C ASP A 110 -6.74 -1.21 -9.23
N GLU A 111 -7.93 -1.71 -8.87
CA GLU A 111 -9.18 -1.43 -9.59
C GLU A 111 -9.55 0.07 -9.63
N LEU A 112 -9.14 0.85 -8.62
CA LEU A 112 -9.39 2.28 -8.55
C LEU A 112 -8.35 3.10 -9.32
N ILE A 113 -7.15 2.56 -9.50
CA ILE A 113 -6.06 3.20 -10.24
C ILE A 113 -6.21 2.98 -11.75
N ARG A 114 -6.60 1.78 -12.18
CA ARG A 114 -6.71 1.45 -13.62
C ARG A 114 -7.98 1.97 -14.31
N ARG A 115 -8.85 2.65 -13.59
CA ARG A 115 -10.15 3.14 -14.08
C ARG A 115 -10.17 4.64 -14.22
#